data_AF-A0A2M8KNW5-F1
#
_entry.id   AF-A0A2M8KNW5-F1
#
_cell.length_a   1.000
_cell.length_b   1.000
_cell.length_c   1.000
_cell.angle_alpha   90.00
_cell.angle_beta   90.00
_cell.angle_gamma   90.00
#
_symmetry.space_group_name_H-M   'P 1'
#
loop_
_entity.id
_entity.type
_entity.pdbx_description
1 polymer ?
#
loop_
_entity_poly.entity_id
_entity_poly.type
_entity_poly.pdbx_seq_one_letter_code
_entity_poly.pdbx_strand_id
1 'polypeptide(L)'
;MSQQGIIPLIPVEDVRYAAYQFGYDSEIAYNHDPSWPFPITQVIKAPPKIEKFGSMVYIPFNLCEQAQENPIATLAKLAGLASQLSDYGNGRYRYQGNIILRGMATYAQVLGKASRLYPDFALTPSQERLIAQFPYGITSLSPHEQEPDINGNQIPNYWKN
;
A
#
# COMPACT_ATOMS: atom_id res chain seq x y z
N MET A 1 15.07 16.56 13.11
CA MET A 1 14.28 16.94 11.93
C MET A 1 13.91 15.66 11.21
N SER A 2 12.62 15.31 11.15
CA SER A 2 12.17 14.16 10.35
C SER A 2 12.36 14.51 8.87
N GLN A 3 13.09 13.67 8.12
CA GLN A 3 13.06 13.76 6.67
C GLN A 3 11.67 13.31 6.23
N GLN A 4 10.84 14.25 5.77
CA GLN A 4 9.61 13.90 5.08
C GLN A 4 10.00 13.32 3.71
N GLY A 5 9.78 12.02 3.52
CA GLY A 5 9.90 11.38 2.22
C GLY A 5 8.78 11.87 1.30
N ILE A 6 9.12 12.29 0.08
CA ILE A 6 8.13 12.57 -0.96
C ILE A 6 7.86 11.26 -1.69
N ILE A 7 6.59 10.84 -1.73
CA ILE A 7 6.14 9.69 -2.53
C ILE A 7 5.31 10.22 -3.69
N PRO A 8 5.87 10.36 -4.91
CA PRO A 8 5.06 10.69 -6.07
C PRO A 8 4.06 9.56 -6.38
N LEU A 9 2.82 9.98 -6.60
CA LEU A 9 1.73 9.12 -7.07
C LEU A 9 1.62 9.31 -8.57
N ILE A 10 1.85 8.25 -9.34
CA ILE A 10 1.88 8.30 -10.80
C ILE A 10 0.67 7.54 -11.32
N PRO A 11 -0.34 8.23 -11.87
CA PRO A 11 -1.52 7.55 -12.36
C PRO A 11 -1.21 6.89 -13.72
N VAL A 12 -1.62 5.64 -13.91
CA VAL A 12 -1.34 4.82 -15.10
C VAL A 12 -2.56 4.01 -15.51
N GLU A 13 -2.67 3.68 -16.79
CA GLU A 13 -3.79 2.88 -17.32
C GLU A 13 -3.71 1.41 -16.88
N ASP A 14 -2.52 0.80 -16.95
CA ASP A 14 -2.25 -0.54 -16.43
C ASP A 14 -0.99 -0.51 -15.55
N VAL A 15 -1.20 -0.71 -14.23
CA VAL A 15 -0.13 -0.73 -13.23
C VAL A 15 0.86 -1.87 -13.43
N ARG A 16 0.43 -3.02 -13.97
CA ARG A 16 1.28 -4.19 -14.21
C ARG A 16 2.21 -3.92 -15.39
N TYR A 17 1.65 -3.39 -16.47
CA TYR A 17 2.44 -3.01 -17.64
C TYR A 17 3.45 -1.91 -17.29
N ALA A 18 3.02 -0.90 -16.52
CA ALA A 18 3.91 0.15 -16.03
C ALA A 18 5.05 -0.41 -15.16
N ALA A 19 4.76 -1.34 -14.24
CA ALA A 19 5.77 -2.01 -13.42
C ALA A 19 6.76 -2.82 -14.26
N TYR A 20 6.27 -3.57 -15.26
CA TYR A 20 7.12 -4.31 -16.19
C TYR A 20 8.04 -3.38 -17.00
N GLN A 21 7.50 -2.28 -17.56
CA GLN A 21 8.29 -1.28 -18.28
C GLN A 21 9.34 -0.59 -17.38
N PHE A 22 9.06 -0.52 -16.08
CA PHE A 22 10.00 -0.01 -15.09
C PHE A 22 11.15 -0.98 -14.77
N GLY A 23 11.09 -2.23 -15.25
CA GLY A 23 12.14 -3.23 -15.08
C GLY A 23 11.89 -4.28 -13.99
N TYR A 24 10.66 -4.40 -13.49
CA TYR A 24 10.28 -5.54 -12.66
C TYR A 24 10.22 -6.82 -13.49
N ASP A 25 10.52 -7.96 -12.85
CA ASP A 25 10.32 -9.26 -13.48
C ASP A 25 8.85 -9.41 -13.91
N SER A 26 8.63 -10.01 -15.07
CA SER A 26 7.30 -10.31 -15.60
C SER A 26 6.42 -11.07 -14.59
N GLU A 27 6.98 -12.01 -13.84
CA GLU A 27 6.23 -12.78 -12.85
C GLU A 27 5.77 -11.89 -11.70
N ILE A 28 6.62 -10.95 -11.26
CA ILE A 28 6.27 -10.01 -10.19
C ILE A 28 5.26 -8.97 -10.70
N ALA A 29 5.47 -8.43 -11.90
CA ALA A 29 4.65 -7.37 -12.46
C ALA A 29 3.23 -7.85 -12.82
N TYR A 30 3.09 -9.01 -13.48
CA TYR A 30 1.80 -9.49 -14.00
C TYR A 30 1.00 -10.33 -13.00
N ASN A 31 1.62 -10.84 -11.93
CA ASN A 31 0.87 -11.47 -10.82
C ASN A 31 0.24 -10.45 -9.86
N HIS A 32 0.58 -9.17 -9.98
CA HIS A 32 -0.03 -8.11 -9.17
C HIS A 32 -1.47 -7.83 -9.62
N ASP A 33 -2.35 -7.60 -8.65
CA ASP A 33 -3.74 -7.22 -8.95
C ASP A 33 -3.75 -5.83 -9.61
N PRO A 34 -4.21 -5.69 -10.87
CA PRO A 34 -4.16 -4.43 -11.61
C PRO A 34 -5.04 -3.35 -10.98
N SER A 35 -5.99 -3.74 -10.15
CA SER A 35 -6.81 -2.78 -9.42
C SER A 35 -6.01 -2.15 -8.28
N TRP A 36 -4.92 -2.75 -7.79
CA TRP A 36 -4.17 -2.22 -6.65
C TRP A 36 -3.02 -1.33 -7.06
N PRO A 37 -2.72 -0.29 -6.26
CA PRO A 37 -1.50 0.48 -6.43
C PRO A 37 -0.25 -0.41 -6.40
N PHE A 38 0.72 -0.13 -7.26
CA PHE A 38 1.98 -0.87 -7.34
C PHE A 38 3.11 0.00 -6.78
N PRO A 39 3.69 -0.34 -5.62
CA PRO A 39 4.78 0.42 -5.04
C PRO A 39 6.10 0.08 -5.73
N ILE A 40 6.78 1.12 -6.20
CA ILE A 40 8.16 1.08 -6.65
C ILE A 40 9.02 1.64 -5.54
N THR A 41 9.98 0.86 -5.07
CA THR A 41 11.00 1.36 -4.15
C THR A 41 12.36 1.25 -4.82
N GLN A 42 12.99 2.39 -5.12
CA GLN A 42 14.35 2.43 -5.62
C GLN A 42 15.32 2.79 -4.50
N VAL A 43 16.45 2.08 -4.45
CA VAL A 43 17.61 2.50 -3.68
C VAL A 43 18.38 3.52 -4.53
N ILE A 44 18.19 4.81 -4.26
CA ILE A 44 18.99 5.88 -4.87
C ILE A 44 20.30 5.96 -4.08
N LYS A 45 21.36 5.40 -4.66
CA LYS A 45 22.73 5.55 -4.12
C LYS A 45 23.27 6.94 -4.49
N ALA A 46 23.19 7.90 -3.57
CA ALA A 46 23.85 9.19 -3.75
C ALA A 46 25.25 9.18 -3.08
N PRO A 47 26.33 9.58 -3.78
CA PRO A 47 27.62 9.79 -3.13
C PRO A 47 27.52 10.97 -2.14
N PRO A 48 28.11 10.92 -0.93
CA PRO A 48 28.79 9.82 -0.25
C PRO A 48 27.86 9.17 0.79
N LYS A 49 27.53 7.89 0.64
CA LYS A 49 26.79 7.09 1.65
C LYS A 49 25.37 7.54 2.02
N ILE A 50 24.68 8.34 1.22
CA ILE A 50 23.24 8.55 1.45
C ILE A 50 22.49 7.58 0.53
N GLU A 51 22.08 6.45 1.09
CA GLU A 51 21.04 5.62 0.47
C GLU A 51 19.71 6.32 0.70
N LYS A 52 19.20 6.99 -0.34
CA LYS A 52 17.83 7.53 -0.31
C LYS A 52 16.91 6.49 -0.91
N PHE A 53 15.89 6.09 -0.19
CA PHE A 53 14.79 5.30 -0.77
C PHE A 53 13.86 6.29 -1.48
N GLY A 54 13.86 6.25 -2.81
CA GLY A 54 12.82 6.89 -3.60
C GLY A 54 11.67 5.92 -3.73
N SER A 55 10.54 6.19 -3.08
CA SER A 55 9.32 5.41 -3.28
C SER A 55 8.43 6.15 -4.26
N MET A 56 8.00 5.49 -5.34
CA MET A 56 6.93 5.96 -6.22
C MET A 56 5.79 4.94 -6.16
N VAL A 57 4.54 5.37 -6.35
CA VAL A 57 3.42 4.43 -6.38
C VAL A 57 2.64 4.63 -7.66
N TYR A 58 2.52 3.58 -8.46
CA TYR A 58 1.60 3.57 -9.60
C TYR A 58 0.18 3.40 -9.09
N ILE A 59 -0.72 4.25 -9.58
CA ILE A 59 -2.13 4.24 -9.22
C ILE A 59 -2.96 4.03 -10.48
N PRO A 60 -3.98 3.15 -10.49
CA PRO A 60 -4.85 3.03 -11.65
C PRO A 60 -5.63 4.33 -11.89
N PHE A 61 -5.57 4.86 -13.13
CA PHE A 61 -6.12 6.17 -13.51
C PHE A 61 -7.65 6.26 -13.36
N ASN A 62 -8.36 5.13 -13.38
CA ASN A 62 -9.82 5.05 -13.31
C ASN A 62 -10.43 5.21 -11.90
N LEU A 63 -9.68 5.75 -10.95
CA LEU A 63 -10.13 5.90 -9.57
C LEU A 63 -11.38 6.78 -9.42
N CYS A 64 -11.51 7.83 -10.24
CA CYS A 64 -12.70 8.70 -10.22
C CYS A 64 -13.94 7.98 -10.76
N GLU A 65 -13.78 7.18 -11.81
CA GLU A 65 -14.87 6.36 -12.38
C GLU A 65 -15.29 5.26 -11.40
N GLN A 66 -14.33 4.57 -10.78
CA GLN A 66 -14.58 3.60 -9.71
C GLN A 66 -15.32 4.23 -8.52
N ALA A 67 -15.01 5.49 -8.18
CA ALA A 67 -15.69 6.21 -7.11
C ALA A 67 -17.16 6.50 -7.42
N GLN A 68 -17.51 6.66 -8.70
CA GLN A 68 -18.90 6.86 -9.13
C GLN A 68 -19.71 5.57 -9.08
N GLU A 69 -19.12 4.44 -9.47
CA GLU A 69 -19.78 3.14 -9.48
C GLU A 69 -19.87 2.51 -8.09
N ASN A 70 -18.78 2.58 -7.31
CA ASN A 70 -18.69 1.99 -5.99
C ASN A 70 -17.87 2.89 -5.04
N PRO A 71 -18.50 3.95 -4.49
CA PRO A 71 -17.79 4.94 -3.67
C PRO A 71 -17.22 4.34 -2.39
N ILE A 72 -17.93 3.40 -1.76
CA ILE A 72 -17.50 2.76 -0.51
C ILE A 72 -16.25 1.92 -0.73
N ALA A 73 -16.26 1.04 -1.75
CA ALA A 73 -15.09 0.23 -2.06
C ALA A 73 -13.89 1.10 -2.45
N THR A 74 -14.13 2.17 -3.21
CA THR A 74 -13.10 3.10 -3.61
C THR A 74 -12.49 3.85 -2.43
N LEU A 75 -13.31 4.36 -1.50
CA LEU A 75 -12.82 5.00 -0.28
C LEU A 75 -12.04 4.04 0.61
N ALA A 76 -12.52 2.81 0.76
CA ALA A 76 -11.83 1.78 1.53
C ALA A 76 -10.45 1.47 0.93
N LYS A 77 -10.35 1.41 -0.41
CA LYS A 77 -9.10 1.20 -1.15
C LYS A 77 -8.14 2.37 -0.98
N LEU A 78 -8.64 3.61 -1.02
CA LEU A 78 -7.85 4.81 -0.72
C LEU A 78 -7.34 4.81 0.72
N ALA A 79 -8.11 4.33 1.70
CA ALA A 79 -7.65 4.16 3.08
C ALA A 79 -6.50 3.14 3.17
N GLY A 80 -6.62 2.02 2.48
CA GLY A 80 -5.55 1.02 2.35
C GLY A 80 -4.27 1.62 1.74
N LEU A 81 -4.41 2.38 0.64
CA LEU A 81 -3.29 3.08 0.00
C LEU A 81 -2.66 4.11 0.95
N ALA A 82 -3.45 4.93 1.64
CA ALA A 82 -2.95 5.93 2.59
C ALA A 82 -2.15 5.28 3.72
N SER A 83 -2.59 4.12 4.23
CA SER A 83 -1.81 3.34 5.20
C SER A 83 -0.45 2.94 4.63
N GLN A 84 -0.41 2.41 3.41
CA GLN A 84 0.85 2.01 2.76
C GLN A 84 1.78 3.20 2.55
N LEU A 85 1.27 4.31 2.03
CA LEU A 85 2.04 5.54 1.79
C LEU A 85 2.60 6.11 3.08
N SER A 86 1.83 6.11 4.16
CA SER A 86 2.32 6.49 5.48
C SER A 86 3.47 5.59 5.92
N ASP A 87 3.36 4.28 5.72
CA ASP A 87 4.39 3.33 6.15
C ASP A 87 5.65 3.40 5.28
N TYR A 88 5.52 3.61 3.96
CA TYR A 88 6.64 3.89 3.05
C TYR A 88 7.33 5.22 3.37
N GLY A 89 6.57 6.30 3.55
CA GLY A 89 7.11 7.65 3.72
C GLY A 89 7.84 7.82 5.04
N ASN A 90 7.50 6.99 6.02
CA ASN A 90 8.14 6.93 7.32
C ASN A 90 9.15 5.77 7.46
N GLY A 91 9.42 4.99 6.41
CA GLY A 91 10.38 3.88 6.47
C GLY A 91 10.16 2.94 7.66
N ARG A 92 8.90 2.67 8.00
CA ARG A 92 8.48 2.03 9.26
C ARG A 92 8.79 0.54 9.34
N TYR A 93 8.94 -0.10 8.18
CA TYR A 93 9.10 -1.55 8.05
C TYR A 93 10.32 -1.87 7.22
N ARG A 94 11.04 -2.92 7.63
CA ARG A 94 12.19 -3.44 6.86
C ARG A 94 11.74 -4.20 5.61
N TYR A 95 10.61 -4.91 5.71
CA TYR A 95 10.08 -5.74 4.63
C TYR A 95 8.88 -5.07 3.97
N GLN A 96 8.97 -4.84 2.66
CA GLN A 96 7.90 -4.19 1.88
C GLN A 96 6.61 -5.01 1.85
N GLY A 97 6.71 -6.34 1.94
CA GLY A 97 5.54 -7.22 2.06
C GLY A 97 4.66 -6.88 3.26
N ASN A 98 5.24 -6.45 4.38
CA ASN A 98 4.49 -6.09 5.59
C ASN A 98 3.70 -4.79 5.37
N ILE A 99 4.26 -3.85 4.61
CA ILE A 99 3.56 -2.61 4.24
C ILE A 99 2.32 -2.93 3.39
N ILE A 100 2.46 -3.80 2.39
CA ILE A 100 1.36 -4.24 1.54
C ILE A 100 0.28 -4.95 2.37
N LEU A 101 0.66 -5.89 3.22
CA LEU A 101 -0.26 -6.64 4.08
C LEU A 101 -1.07 -5.71 5.00
N ARG A 102 -0.44 -4.68 5.57
CA ARG A 102 -1.14 -3.67 6.38
C ARG A 102 -2.13 -2.84 5.58
N GLY A 103 -1.76 -2.45 4.36
CA GLY A 103 -2.66 -1.77 3.43
C GLY A 103 -3.89 -2.60 3.12
N MET A 104 -3.69 -3.88 2.80
CA MET A 104 -4.76 -4.84 2.54
C MET A 104 -5.65 -5.06 3.76
N ALA A 105 -5.05 -5.23 4.95
CA ALA A 105 -5.77 -5.40 6.20
C ALA A 105 -6.59 -4.15 6.57
N THR A 106 -6.06 -2.95 6.32
CA THR A 106 -6.78 -1.68 6.50
C THR A 106 -7.99 -1.59 5.56
N TYR A 107 -7.80 -1.93 4.29
CA TYR A 107 -8.90 -1.97 3.31
C TYR A 107 -9.99 -2.96 3.72
N ALA A 108 -9.62 -4.18 4.09
CA ALA A 108 -10.54 -5.20 4.56
C ALA A 108 -11.34 -4.74 5.79
N GLN A 109 -10.68 -4.05 6.73
CA GLN A 109 -11.33 -3.48 7.91
C GLN A 109 -12.41 -2.46 7.54
N VAL A 110 -12.10 -1.55 6.61
CA VAL A 110 -13.05 -0.52 6.17
C VAL A 110 -14.21 -1.16 5.41
N LEU A 111 -13.94 -2.11 4.50
CA LEU A 111 -14.98 -2.85 3.78
C LEU A 111 -15.90 -3.63 4.72
N GLY A 112 -15.33 -4.40 5.66
CA GLY A 112 -16.09 -5.19 6.61
C GLY A 112 -16.87 -4.32 7.60
N LYS A 113 -16.42 -3.10 7.89
CA LYS A 113 -17.23 -2.11 8.63
C LYS A 113 -18.37 -1.59 7.75
N ALA A 114 -18.08 -1.24 6.50
CA ALA A 114 -19.08 -0.69 5.60
C ALA A 114 -20.19 -1.69 5.26
N SER A 115 -19.87 -2.95 4.98
CA SER A 115 -20.89 -3.99 4.69
C SER A 115 -21.84 -4.25 5.86
N ARG A 116 -21.40 -3.99 7.11
CA ARG A 116 -22.26 -4.07 8.29
C ARG A 116 -23.14 -2.84 8.50
N LEU A 117 -22.67 -1.67 8.07
CA LEU A 117 -23.36 -0.38 8.27
C LEU A 117 -24.31 -0.03 7.12
N TYR A 118 -24.01 -0.50 5.90
CA TYR A 118 -24.74 -0.17 4.69
C TYR A 118 -25.25 -1.46 4.04
N PRO A 119 -26.51 -1.87 4.29
CA PRO A 119 -27.06 -3.14 3.78
C PRO A 119 -27.07 -3.25 2.24
N ASP A 120 -27.18 -2.12 1.55
CA ASP A 120 -27.20 -2.08 0.08
C ASP A 120 -25.79 -2.16 -0.53
N PHE A 121 -24.74 -2.13 0.29
CA PHE A 121 -23.37 -2.29 -0.18
C PHE A 121 -23.02 -3.77 -0.31
N ALA A 122 -23.11 -4.27 -1.54
CA ALA A 122 -22.70 -5.62 -1.88
C ALA A 122 -21.17 -5.71 -2.06
N LEU A 123 -20.57 -6.68 -1.37
CA LEU A 123 -19.17 -7.04 -1.55
C LEU A 123 -19.01 -7.89 -2.82
N THR A 124 -17.90 -7.71 -3.52
CA THR A 124 -17.50 -8.66 -4.57
C THR A 124 -16.91 -9.92 -3.96
N PRO A 125 -16.89 -11.06 -4.68
CA PRO A 125 -16.28 -12.29 -4.17
C PRO A 125 -14.80 -12.14 -3.77
N SER A 126 -14.05 -11.25 -4.44
CA SER A 126 -12.65 -10.97 -4.06
C SER A 126 -12.56 -10.19 -2.75
N GLN A 127 -13.47 -9.24 -2.51
CA GLN A 127 -13.55 -8.49 -1.27
C GLN A 127 -14.00 -9.36 -0.09
N GLU A 128 -14.94 -10.27 -0.30
CA GLU A 128 -15.35 -11.26 0.70
C GLU A 128 -14.19 -12.16 1.13
N ARG A 129 -13.42 -12.68 0.15
CA ARG A 129 -12.20 -13.45 0.45
C ARG A 129 -11.17 -12.64 1.22
N LEU A 130 -10.99 -11.37 0.85
CA LEU A 130 -10.06 -10.49 1.54
C LEU A 130 -10.48 -10.23 3.00
N ILE A 131 -11.78 -10.00 3.26
CA ILE A 131 -12.31 -9.84 4.62
C ILE A 131 -12.15 -11.13 5.41
N ALA A 132 -12.37 -12.30 4.79
CA ALA A 132 -12.14 -13.59 5.43
C ALA A 132 -10.66 -13.81 5.80
N GLN A 133 -9.73 -13.27 5.00
CA GLN A 133 -8.29 -13.29 5.30
C GLN A 133 -7.93 -12.33 6.45
N PHE A 134 -8.60 -11.19 6.57
CA PHE A 134 -8.34 -10.16 7.58
C PHE A 134 -9.60 -9.78 8.39
N PRO A 135 -10.21 -10.72 9.14
CA PRO A 135 -11.49 -10.51 9.80
C PRO A 135 -11.50 -9.39 10.85
N TYR A 136 -10.33 -9.05 11.38
CA TYR A 136 -10.11 -7.99 12.38
C TYR A 136 -9.20 -6.86 11.84
N GLY A 137 -9.06 -6.75 10.52
CA GLY A 137 -8.19 -5.75 9.91
C GLY A 137 -6.73 -5.97 10.29
N ILE A 138 -6.04 -4.89 10.66
CA ILE A 138 -4.61 -4.93 11.05
C ILE A 138 -4.37 -5.93 12.18
N THR A 139 -5.32 -6.10 13.11
CA THR A 139 -5.19 -7.04 14.23
C THR A 139 -5.19 -8.52 13.79
N SER A 140 -5.58 -8.82 12.55
CA SER A 140 -5.44 -10.16 11.97
C SER A 140 -4.01 -10.51 11.55
N LEU A 141 -3.12 -9.53 11.47
CA LEU A 141 -1.72 -9.74 11.12
C LEU A 141 -0.93 -10.28 12.33
N SER A 142 0.25 -10.84 12.10
CA SER A 142 1.15 -11.23 13.19
C SER A 142 1.79 -9.99 13.85
N PRO A 143 2.31 -10.08 15.09
CA PRO A 143 2.82 -8.90 15.81
C PRO A 143 3.87 -8.08 15.06
N HIS A 144 4.79 -8.72 14.33
CA HIS A 144 5.84 -8.04 13.56
C HIS A 144 5.33 -7.41 12.24
N GLU A 145 4.12 -7.76 11.81
CA GLU A 145 3.41 -7.12 10.70
C GLU A 145 2.48 -6.01 11.22
N GLN A 146 2.05 -6.10 12.48
CA GLN A 146 1.26 -5.08 13.18
C GLN A 146 2.12 -3.90 13.66
N GLU A 147 3.33 -4.17 14.16
CA GLU A 147 4.18 -3.16 14.77
C GLU A 147 5.33 -2.77 13.83
N PRO A 148 5.56 -1.47 13.60
CA PRO A 148 6.68 -1.03 12.79
C PRO A 148 8.01 -1.36 13.49
N ASP A 149 8.95 -1.96 12.76
CA ASP A 149 10.31 -2.29 13.22
C ASP A 149 11.06 -1.05 13.76
N ILE A 150 10.69 0.12 13.25
CA ILE A 150 11.31 1.39 13.57
C ILE A 150 10.20 2.37 13.95
N ASN A 151 10.22 2.83 15.20
CA ASN A 151 9.32 3.90 15.62
C ASN A 151 9.66 5.17 14.82
N GLY A 152 8.67 5.93 14.36
CA GLY A 152 8.90 7.09 13.47
C GLY A 152 9.86 8.15 14.03
N ASN A 153 10.02 8.16 15.35
CA ASN A 153 10.96 9.02 16.09
C ASN A 153 12.41 8.49 16.14
N GLN A 154 12.66 7.24 15.74
CA GLN A 154 13.96 6.55 15.79
C GLN A 154 14.66 6.44 14.42
N ILE A 155 13.96 6.83 13.34
CA ILE A 155 14.49 6.86 11.96
C ILE A 155 15.81 7.63 11.84
N PRO A 156 16.09 8.77 12.52
CA PRO A 156 17.36 9.48 12.32
C PRO A 156 18.62 8.71 12.72
N ASN A 157 18.49 7.66 13.55
CA ASN A 157 19.62 6.97 14.17
C ASN A 157 19.81 5.53 13.68
N TYR A 158 18.77 4.86 13.18
CA TYR A 158 18.89 3.47 12.72
C TYR A 158 19.71 3.33 11.42
N TRP A 159 19.77 4.37 10.60
CA TRP A 159 20.46 4.37 9.31
C TRP A 159 21.89 4.94 9.37
N LYS A 160 22.39 5.27 10.57
CA LYS A 160 23.74 5.80 10.77
C LYS A 160 24.78 4.74 11.14
N ASN A 161 24.36 3.50 11.41
CA ASN A 161 25.23 2.40 11.85
C ASN A 161 25.29 1.30 10.80
#